data_AF-A0A7S3PXB7-F1
#
_entry.id   AF-A0A7S3PXB7-F1
#
_cell.length_a   1.000
_cell.length_b   1.000
_cell.length_c   1.000
_cell.angle_alpha   90.00
_cell.angle_beta   90.00
_cell.angle_gamma   90.00
#
_symmetry.space_group_name_H-M   'P 1'
#
loop_
_entity.id
_entity.type
_entity.pdbx_description
1 polymer ?
#
loop_
_entity_poly.entity_id
_entity_poly.type
_entity_poly.pdbx_seq_one_letter_code
_entity_poly.pdbx_strand_id
1 'polypeptide(L)'
;ERQADRPGFGNARAVRIFFDRVRERQARRIASEKKRGRRTDVFLFTREDLLGPTSSESQLKQSEAYKNLHKMEGLKPVKDQIDLLIQMGVSNKEREESEKPLLEVMLNRVFLGNPGTGKTTVAKIYGQLLTEMGLLSKGEVIVKNPSDFKGSVLGSSEKNTRNILR
;
A
#
# COMPACT_ATOMS: atom_id res chain seq x y z
N GLU A 1 -13.55 -4.84 -1.23
CA GLU A 1 -14.38 -6.02 -0.88
C GLU A 1 -13.86 -6.63 0.41
N ARG A 2 -14.74 -6.97 1.36
CA ARG A 2 -14.33 -7.71 2.55
C ARG A 2 -13.92 -9.11 2.08
N GLN A 3 -12.82 -9.67 2.59
CA GLN A 3 -12.38 -11.01 2.18
C GLN A 3 -13.46 -12.08 2.43
N ALA A 4 -14.37 -11.82 3.39
CA ALA A 4 -15.55 -12.61 3.69
C ALA A 4 -16.49 -12.87 2.50
N ASP A 5 -16.52 -11.98 1.50
CA ASP A 5 -17.48 -12.05 0.40
C ASP A 5 -16.98 -12.91 -0.79
N ARG A 6 -15.79 -13.49 -0.70
CA ARG A 6 -15.22 -14.33 -1.78
C ARG A 6 -15.67 -15.79 -1.68
N PRO A 7 -16.14 -16.41 -2.78
CA PRO A 7 -16.43 -17.84 -2.79
C PRO A 7 -15.15 -18.64 -2.45
N GLY A 8 -15.24 -19.50 -1.43
CA GLY A 8 -14.10 -20.26 -0.89
C GLY A 8 -13.32 -19.58 0.25
N PHE A 9 -13.78 -18.43 0.75
CA PHE A 9 -13.24 -17.84 1.97
C PHE A 9 -13.65 -18.64 3.21
N GLY A 10 -12.65 -19.17 3.92
CA GLY A 10 -12.83 -19.77 5.24
C GLY A 10 -11.95 -19.04 6.25
N ASN A 11 -12.54 -18.57 7.35
CA ASN A 11 -11.82 -17.88 8.44
C ASN A 11 -10.58 -18.66 8.90
N ALA A 12 -10.68 -19.99 8.97
CA ALA A 12 -9.57 -20.87 9.33
C ALA A 12 -8.39 -20.77 8.35
N ARG A 13 -8.64 -20.63 7.05
CA ARG A 13 -7.60 -20.46 6.03
C ARG A 13 -6.92 -19.10 6.17
N ALA A 14 -7.69 -18.05 6.42
CA ALA A 14 -7.15 -16.70 6.64
C ALA A 14 -6.25 -16.65 7.89
N VAL A 15 -6.71 -17.25 9.00
CA VAL A 15 -5.92 -17.39 10.23
C VAL A 15 -4.63 -18.19 9.99
N ARG A 16 -4.71 -19.30 9.24
CA ARG A 16 -3.53 -20.09 8.89
C ARG A 16 -2.51 -19.29 8.07
N ILE A 17 -2.96 -18.61 7.02
CA ILE A 17 -2.11 -17.75 6.18
C ILE A 17 -1.50 -16.61 7.00
N PHE A 18 -2.22 -16.07 7.97
CA PHE A 18 -1.68 -15.08 8.90
C PHE A 18 -0.58 -15.68 9.78
N PHE A 19 -0.84 -16.81 10.45
CA PHE A 19 0.14 -17.49 11.29
C PHE A 19 1.39 -17.93 10.53
N ASP A 20 1.24 -18.41 9.29
CA ASP A 20 2.38 -18.78 8.44
C ASP A 20 3.28 -17.57 8.16
N ARG A 21 2.68 -16.40 7.88
CA ARG A 21 3.42 -15.14 7.70
C ARG A 21 4.12 -14.68 8.99
N VAL A 22 3.46 -14.81 10.13
CA VAL A 22 4.05 -14.47 11.44
C VAL A 22 5.26 -15.36 11.74
N ARG A 23 5.12 -16.67 11.53
CA ARG A 23 6.21 -17.65 11.72
C ARG A 23 7.37 -17.40 10.79
N GLU A 24 7.11 -17.05 9.53
CA GLU A 24 8.15 -16.73 8.56
C GLU A 24 8.98 -15.52 9.02
N ARG A 25 8.33 -14.46 9.52
CA ARG A 25 9.00 -13.27 10.07
C ARG A 25 9.83 -13.61 11.31
N GLN A 26 9.24 -14.37 12.24
CA GLN A 26 9.92 -14.85 13.44
C GLN A 26 11.19 -15.66 13.09
N ALA A 27 11.08 -16.58 12.13
CA ALA A 27 12.21 -17.39 11.67
C ALA A 27 13.34 -16.52 11.10
N ARG A 28 13.02 -15.52 10.27
CA ARG A 28 14.01 -14.57 9.73
C ARG A 28 14.70 -13.76 10.82
N ARG A 29 13.94 -13.27 11.82
CA ARG A 29 14.48 -12.56 12.98
C ARG A 29 15.41 -13.44 13.81
N ILE A 30 14.99 -14.65 14.17
CA ILE A 30 15.83 -15.60 14.93
C ILE A 30 17.11 -15.92 14.16
N ALA A 31 17.02 -16.14 12.84
CA ALA A 31 18.20 -16.41 12.01
C ALA A 31 19.19 -15.24 12.00
N SER A 32 18.72 -13.98 11.94
CA SER A 32 19.59 -12.80 11.96
C SER A 32 20.22 -12.58 13.34
N GLU A 33 19.48 -12.83 14.41
CA GLU A 33 19.97 -12.71 15.79
C GLU A 33 20.98 -13.80 16.15
N LYS A 34 20.77 -15.05 15.71
CA LYS A 34 21.74 -16.13 15.86
C LYS A 34 23.05 -15.82 15.13
N LYS A 35 22.99 -15.25 13.92
CA LYS A 35 24.19 -14.81 13.18
C LYS A 35 24.99 -13.74 13.94
N ARG A 36 24.31 -12.93 14.76
CA ARG A 36 24.94 -11.91 15.63
C ARG A 36 25.41 -12.47 16.98
N GLY A 37 25.34 -13.79 17.19
CA GLY A 37 25.74 -14.45 18.45
C GLY A 37 24.79 -14.19 19.63
N ARG A 38 23.58 -13.67 19.38
CA ARG A 38 22.62 -13.39 20.46
C ARG A 38 21.85 -14.66 20.85
N ARG A 39 21.56 -14.80 22.15
CA ARG A 39 20.65 -15.84 22.65
C ARG A 39 19.24 -15.54 22.14
N THR A 40 18.57 -16.56 21.59
CA THR A 40 17.24 -16.42 20.98
C THR A 40 16.26 -17.37 21.64
N ASP A 41 15.01 -16.92 21.78
CA ASP A 41 13.88 -17.74 22.21
C ASP A 41 12.98 -18.02 20.99
N VAL A 42 12.75 -19.31 20.72
CA VAL A 42 11.96 -19.79 19.57
C VAL A 42 10.46 -19.74 19.86
N PHE A 43 10.06 -19.64 21.13
CA PHE A 43 8.66 -19.51 21.54
C PHE A 43 8.20 -18.05 21.66
N LEU A 44 9.15 -17.10 21.63
CA LEU A 44 8.84 -15.68 21.69
C LEU A 44 8.49 -15.12 20.31
N PHE A 45 7.25 -14.68 20.15
CA PHE A 45 6.81 -13.81 19.06
C PHE A 45 6.94 -12.35 19.49
N THR A 46 7.65 -11.54 18.70
CA THR A 46 7.69 -10.10 18.92
C THR A 46 6.53 -9.41 18.19
N ARG A 47 6.30 -8.15 18.55
CA ARG A 47 5.34 -7.29 17.86
C ARG A 47 5.59 -7.23 16.34
N GLU A 48 6.85 -7.16 15.92
CA GLU A 48 7.25 -7.11 14.51
C GLU A 48 6.95 -8.42 13.78
N ASP A 49 6.98 -9.57 14.48
CA ASP A 49 6.59 -10.85 13.89
C ASP A 49 5.08 -10.85 13.58
N LEU A 50 4.27 -10.37 14.53
CA LEU A 50 2.82 -10.31 14.44
C LEU A 50 2.33 -9.31 13.37
N LEU A 51 2.78 -8.05 13.48
CA LEU A 51 2.30 -6.96 12.63
C LEU A 51 3.06 -6.91 11.30
N GLY A 52 4.33 -7.31 11.31
CA GLY A 52 5.23 -7.22 10.17
C GLY A 52 6.25 -6.10 10.30
N PRO A 53 7.23 -6.06 9.37
CA PRO A 53 8.10 -4.90 9.27
C PRO A 53 7.22 -3.69 9.02
N THR A 54 7.28 -2.75 9.94
CA THR A 54 6.71 -1.44 9.65
C THR A 54 7.58 -0.81 8.61
N SER A 55 7.00 -0.40 7.48
CA SER A 55 7.67 0.45 6.52
C SER A 55 8.02 1.77 7.22
N SER A 56 9.24 1.87 7.76
CA SER A 56 9.73 3.12 8.31
C SER A 56 9.78 4.16 7.18
N GLU A 57 9.76 5.44 7.54
CA GLU A 57 9.97 6.51 6.56
C GLU A 57 11.22 6.26 5.70
N SER A 58 12.31 5.84 6.34
CA SER A 58 13.57 5.50 5.66
C SER A 58 13.43 4.34 4.67
N GLN A 59 12.65 3.30 4.99
CA GLN A 59 12.41 2.18 4.08
C GLN A 59 11.54 2.60 2.89
N LEU A 60 10.48 3.37 3.12
CA LEU A 60 9.62 3.90 2.06
C LEU A 60 10.39 4.78 1.10
N LYS A 61 11.29 5.64 1.60
CA LYS A 61 12.17 6.49 0.78
C LYS A 61 13.24 5.71 0.00
N GLN A 62 13.48 4.45 0.35
CA GLN A 62 14.39 3.56 -0.38
C GLN A 62 13.67 2.66 -1.39
N SER A 63 12.34 2.70 -1.45
CA SER A 63 11.56 1.94 -2.43
C SER A 63 11.89 2.35 -3.86
N GLU A 64 11.70 1.40 -4.78
CA GLU A 64 11.85 1.67 -6.21
C GLU A 64 10.82 2.69 -6.69
N ALA A 65 9.58 2.63 -6.19
CA ALA A 65 8.54 3.59 -6.56
C ALA A 65 8.91 5.02 -6.16
N TYR A 66 9.38 5.22 -4.93
CA TYR A 66 9.84 6.54 -4.46
C TYR A 66 11.04 7.04 -5.26
N LYS A 67 12.05 6.18 -5.47
CA LYS A 67 13.22 6.53 -6.29
C LYS A 67 12.82 6.90 -7.72
N ASN A 68 11.89 6.17 -8.32
CA ASN A 68 11.41 6.44 -9.66
C ASN A 68 10.66 7.78 -9.75
N LEU A 69 9.88 8.16 -8.72
CA LEU A 69 9.30 9.50 -8.64
C LEU A 69 10.40 10.58 -8.57
N HIS A 70 11.43 10.38 -7.75
CA HIS A 70 12.50 11.36 -7.57
C HIS A 70 13.43 11.51 -8.78
N LYS A 71 13.57 10.46 -9.60
CA LYS A 71 14.26 10.51 -10.90
C LYS A 71 13.55 11.39 -11.94
N MET A 72 12.23 11.58 -11.81
CA MET A 72 11.50 12.47 -12.73
C MET A 72 11.89 13.92 -12.48
N GLU A 73 12.30 14.64 -13.53
CA GLU A 73 12.68 16.04 -13.41
C GLU A 73 11.48 16.94 -13.04
N GLY A 74 11.73 17.94 -12.21
CA GLY A 74 10.69 18.83 -11.70
C GLY A 74 9.75 18.10 -10.71
N LEU A 75 8.45 18.38 -10.83
CA LEU A 75 7.39 17.80 -10.00
C LEU A 75 7.53 18.03 -8.49
N LYS A 76 8.24 19.08 -8.05
CA LYS A 76 8.42 19.41 -6.63
C LYS A 76 7.11 19.37 -5.84
N PRO A 77 5.99 19.99 -6.29
CA PRO A 77 4.73 19.92 -5.56
C PRO A 77 4.20 18.50 -5.37
N VAL A 78 4.40 17.61 -6.34
CA VAL A 78 3.99 16.21 -6.24
C VAL A 78 4.86 15.48 -5.22
N LYS A 79 6.19 15.67 -5.29
CA LYS A 79 7.16 15.04 -4.37
C LYS A 79 6.88 15.45 -2.93
N ASP A 80 6.68 16.75 -2.69
CA ASP A 80 6.35 17.30 -1.37
C ASP A 80 5.04 16.68 -0.81
N GLN A 81 4.02 16.48 -1.65
CA GLN A 81 2.76 15.86 -1.25
C GLN A 81 2.90 14.37 -0.94
N ILE A 82 3.80 13.66 -1.63
CA ILE A 82 4.11 12.26 -1.35
C ILE A 82 4.89 12.14 -0.03
N ASP A 83 5.85 13.03 0.21
CA ASP A 83 6.58 13.08 1.49
C ASP A 83 5.62 13.32 2.66
N LEU A 84 4.68 14.26 2.52
CA LEU A 84 3.65 14.49 3.53
C LEU A 84 2.79 13.24 3.78
N LEU A 85 2.41 12.53 2.72
CA LEU A 85 1.64 11.30 2.84
C LEU A 85 2.40 10.19 3.58
N ILE A 86 3.70 10.05 3.30
CA ILE A 86 4.59 9.11 4.01
C ILE A 86 4.65 9.49 5.50
N GLN A 87 4.84 10.77 5.81
CA GLN A 87 4.88 11.26 7.20
C GLN A 87 3.57 11.01 7.94
N MET A 88 2.42 11.25 7.29
CA MET A 88 1.11 10.94 7.86
C MET A 88 0.94 9.44 8.13
N GLY A 89 1.40 8.58 7.21
CA GLY A 89 1.37 7.13 7.41
C GLY A 89 2.19 6.67 8.62
N VAL A 90 3.40 7.20 8.77
CA VAL A 90 4.27 6.91 9.93
C VAL A 90 3.64 7.45 11.23
N SER A 91 3.11 8.67 11.22
CA SER A 91 2.44 9.25 12.39
C SER A 91 1.19 8.47 12.80
N ASN A 92 0.38 8.02 11.85
CA ASN A 92 -0.79 7.18 12.14
C ASN A 92 -0.42 5.88 12.79
N LYS A 93 0.71 5.31 12.39
CA LYS A 93 1.20 4.07 12.96
C LYS A 93 1.66 4.25 14.41
N GLU A 94 2.34 5.35 14.74
CA GLU A 94 2.67 5.71 16.13
C GLU A 94 1.42 6.02 16.97
N ARG A 95 0.41 6.64 16.36
CA ARG A 95 -0.89 6.90 17.00
C ARG A 95 -1.62 5.60 17.31
N GLU A 96 -1.68 4.67 16.37
CA GLU A 96 -2.27 3.35 16.57
C GLU A 96 -1.59 2.60 17.72
N GLU A 97 -0.26 2.63 17.78
CA GLU A 97 0.52 2.06 18.88
C GLU A 97 0.24 2.69 20.23
N SER A 98 -0.09 3.98 20.23
CA SER A 98 -0.42 4.74 21.43
C SER A 98 -1.93 4.77 21.73
N GLU A 99 -2.72 3.95 21.02
CA GLU A 99 -4.19 3.90 21.11
C GLU A 99 -4.86 5.27 20.90
N LYS A 100 -4.25 6.13 20.08
CA LYS A 100 -4.75 7.46 19.73
C LYS A 100 -5.57 7.41 18.44
N PRO A 101 -6.53 8.35 18.28
CA PRO A 101 -7.23 8.51 17.01
C PRO A 101 -6.26 8.73 15.85
N LEU A 102 -6.53 8.03 14.75
CA LEU A 102 -5.77 8.18 13.51
C LEU A 102 -6.07 9.53 12.86
N LEU A 103 -5.07 10.10 12.20
CA LEU A 103 -5.25 11.20 11.27
C LEU A 103 -5.98 10.68 10.03
N GLU A 104 -6.97 11.43 9.58
CA GLU A 104 -7.67 11.11 8.34
C GLU A 104 -6.76 11.41 7.14
N VAL A 105 -6.63 10.45 6.23
CA VAL A 105 -5.78 10.57 5.04
C VAL A 105 -6.62 10.40 3.80
N MET A 106 -6.80 11.48 3.05
CA MET A 106 -7.45 11.44 1.73
C MET A 106 -6.49 10.83 0.72
N LEU A 107 -6.89 9.75 0.06
CA LEU A 107 -6.07 9.06 -0.96
C LEU A 107 -6.39 9.49 -2.40
N ASN A 108 -7.56 10.06 -2.64
CA ASN A 108 -7.96 10.52 -3.97
C ASN A 108 -7.12 11.74 -4.37
N ARG A 109 -6.64 11.75 -5.63
CA ARG A 109 -5.77 12.80 -6.17
C ARG A 109 -6.20 13.16 -7.60
N VAL A 110 -6.03 14.44 -7.93
CA VAL A 110 -6.20 14.96 -9.30
C VAL A 110 -4.83 15.44 -9.79
N PHE A 111 -4.36 14.86 -10.89
CA PHE A 111 -3.10 15.27 -11.53
C PHE A 111 -3.40 16.24 -12.67
N LEU A 112 -3.00 17.50 -12.50
CA LEU A 112 -3.22 18.58 -13.48
C LEU A 112 -1.93 18.92 -14.21
N GLY A 113 -2.04 19.25 -15.50
CA GLY A 113 -0.92 19.72 -16.32
C GLY A 113 -1.08 19.40 -17.81
N ASN A 114 -0.24 20.01 -18.63
CA ASN A 114 -0.27 19.85 -20.09
C ASN A 114 -0.09 18.39 -20.54
N PRO A 115 -0.56 18.01 -21.74
CA PRO A 115 -0.25 16.70 -22.32
C PRO A 115 1.27 16.44 -22.31
N GLY A 116 1.67 15.18 -22.06
CA GLY A 116 3.09 14.80 -22.02
C GLY A 116 3.83 15.04 -20.70
N THR A 117 3.25 15.70 -19.69
CA THR A 117 3.92 15.99 -18.41
C THR A 117 3.99 14.81 -17.42
N GLY A 118 3.84 13.57 -17.90
CA GLY A 118 4.01 12.37 -17.07
C GLY A 118 2.87 12.04 -16.09
N LYS A 119 1.69 12.68 -16.18
CA LYS A 119 0.53 12.45 -15.27
C LYS A 119 0.20 10.96 -15.07
N THR A 120 0.08 10.20 -16.15
CA THR A 120 -0.23 8.77 -16.10
C THR A 120 0.90 7.97 -15.43
N THR A 121 2.15 8.35 -15.69
CA THR A 121 3.33 7.73 -15.07
C THR A 121 3.33 7.96 -13.57
N VAL A 122 3.10 9.21 -13.13
CA VAL A 122 2.99 9.57 -11.71
C VAL A 122 1.84 8.82 -11.04
N ALA A 123 0.68 8.68 -11.70
CA ALA A 123 -0.44 7.93 -11.15
C ALA A 123 -0.10 6.45 -10.91
N LYS A 124 0.65 5.81 -11.81
CA LYS A 124 1.12 4.43 -11.65
C LYS A 124 2.09 4.30 -10.47
N ILE A 125 3.06 5.20 -10.37
CA ILE A 125 4.01 5.24 -9.24
C ILE A 125 3.27 5.48 -7.93
N TYR A 126 2.26 6.36 -7.92
CA TYR A 126 1.44 6.64 -6.75
C TYR A 126 0.71 5.39 -6.25
N GLY A 127 0.11 4.59 -7.14
CA GLY A 127 -0.52 3.32 -6.77
C GLY A 127 0.45 2.32 -6.14
N GLN A 128 1.68 2.25 -6.65
CA GLN A 128 2.75 1.43 -6.06
C GLN A 128 3.12 1.93 -4.65
N LEU A 129 3.36 3.23 -4.50
CA LEU A 129 3.67 3.84 -3.20
C LEU A 129 2.58 3.60 -2.16
N LEU A 130 1.30 3.74 -2.54
CA LEU A 130 0.17 3.44 -1.66
C LEU A 130 0.16 1.99 -1.19
N THR A 131 0.60 1.06 -2.03
CA THR A 131 0.69 -0.37 -1.68
C THR A 131 1.87 -0.64 -0.76
N GLU A 132 3.03 -0.01 -1.02
CA GLU A 132 4.22 -0.12 -0.17
C GLU A 132 4.01 0.51 1.23
N MET A 133 3.16 1.55 1.31
CA MET A 133 2.68 2.13 2.57
C MET A 133 1.60 1.27 3.26
N GLY A 134 1.14 0.19 2.63
CA GLY A 134 0.08 -0.68 3.18
C GLY A 134 -1.33 -0.09 3.10
N LEU A 135 -1.52 1.03 2.40
CA LEU A 135 -2.81 1.71 2.23
C LEU A 135 -3.68 1.04 1.17
N LEU A 136 -3.07 0.32 0.23
CA LEU A 136 -3.76 -0.49 -0.78
C LEU A 136 -3.31 -1.95 -0.74
N SER A 137 -4.23 -2.86 -1.08
CA SER A 137 -3.92 -4.29 -1.18
C SER A 137 -3.18 -4.68 -2.46
N LYS A 138 -3.31 -3.86 -3.51
CA LYS A 138 -2.66 -4.04 -4.82
C LYS A 138 -2.26 -2.67 -5.36
N GLY A 139 -1.10 -2.61 -6.02
CA GLY A 139 -0.56 -1.39 -6.64
C GLY A 139 -0.84 -1.26 -8.13
N GLU A 140 -1.69 -2.13 -8.67
CA GLU A 140 -2.10 -2.07 -10.06
C GLU A 140 -2.98 -0.85 -10.31
N VAL A 141 -2.65 -0.09 -11.36
CA VAL A 141 -3.41 1.09 -11.77
C VAL A 141 -4.10 0.81 -13.09
N ILE A 142 -5.43 0.76 -13.05
CA ILE A 142 -6.28 0.58 -14.23
C ILE A 142 -6.51 1.96 -14.85
N VAL A 143 -5.98 2.16 -16.05
CA VAL A 143 -6.15 3.41 -16.80
C VAL A 143 -7.39 3.31 -17.68
N LYS A 144 -8.28 4.30 -17.60
CA LYS A 144 -9.52 4.39 -18.39
C LYS A 144 -9.71 5.80 -18.94
N ASN A 145 -10.35 5.87 -20.10
CA ASN A 145 -10.74 7.11 -20.77
C ASN A 145 -12.24 7.38 -20.59
N PRO A 146 -12.72 8.62 -20.79
CA PRO A 146 -14.15 8.93 -20.70
C PRO A 146 -15.04 8.06 -21.62
N SER A 147 -14.52 7.62 -22.77
CA SER A 147 -15.21 6.70 -23.68
C SER A 147 -15.50 5.34 -23.06
N ASP A 148 -14.63 4.85 -22.17
CA ASP A 148 -14.77 3.53 -21.55
C ASP A 148 -15.96 3.48 -20.57
N PHE A 149 -16.35 4.65 -20.03
CA PHE A 149 -17.47 4.79 -19.11
C PHE A 149 -18.79 5.13 -19.83
N LYS A 150 -18.74 5.64 -21.06
CA LYS A 150 -19.92 6.04 -21.82
C LYS A 150 -20.54 4.83 -22.53
N GLY A 151 -21.80 4.54 -22.22
CA GLY A 151 -22.60 3.56 -22.94
C GLY A 151 -23.22 4.14 -24.23
N SER A 152 -23.42 3.28 -25.23
CA SER A 152 -24.12 3.64 -26.48
C SER A 152 -25.65 3.70 -26.32
N VAL A 153 -26.19 3.11 -25.25
CA VAL A 153 -27.62 3.05 -24.94
C VAL A 153 -27.88 3.39 -23.47
N LEU A 154 -29.11 3.78 -23.16
CA LEU A 154 -29.55 4.12 -21.80
C LEU A 154 -29.26 2.96 -20.83
N GLY A 155 -28.70 3.25 -19.66
CA GLY A 155 -28.31 2.25 -18.66
C GLY A 155 -26.97 1.53 -18.92
N SER A 156 -26.39 1.64 -20.13
CA SER A 156 -25.11 0.98 -20.43
C SER A 156 -23.91 1.60 -19.71
N SER A 157 -23.95 2.89 -19.34
CA SER A 157 -22.85 3.56 -18.61
C SER A 157 -22.67 3.01 -17.19
N GLU A 158 -23.77 2.68 -16.50
CA GLU A 158 -23.73 2.04 -15.17
C GLU A 158 -23.09 0.66 -15.26
N LYS A 159 -23.53 -0.15 -16.24
CA LYS A 159 -22.96 -1.48 -16.50
C LYS A 159 -21.46 -1.41 -16.81
N ASN A 160 -21.04 -0.46 -17.64
CA ASN A 160 -19.63 -0.27 -17.99
C ASN A 160 -18.79 0.11 -16.75
N THR A 161 -19.26 1.07 -15.95
CA THR A 161 -18.62 1.45 -14.69
C THR A 161 -18.49 0.27 -13.74
N ARG A 162 -19.56 -0.50 -13.56
CA ARG A 162 -19.56 -1.68 -12.68
C ARG A 162 -18.59 -2.76 -13.15
N ASN A 163 -18.43 -2.96 -14.46
CA ASN A 163 -17.48 -3.91 -15.01
C ASN A 163 -16.03 -3.44 -14.86
N ILE A 164 -15.76 -2.13 -14.89
CA ILE A 164 -14.43 -1.57 -14.68
C ILE A 164 -13.97 -1.72 -13.23
N LEU A 165 -14.90 -1.64 -12.28
CA LEU A 165 -14.61 -1.67 -10.84
C LEU A 165 -14.60 -3.07 -10.22
N ARG A 166 -14.96 -4.11 -10.98
CA ARG A 166 -14.92 -5.52 -10.58
C ARG A 166 -13.53 -6.12 -10.80
#